data_AF-A0A7V0XHX4-F1
#
_entry.id   AF-A0A7V0XHX4-F1
#
_cell.length_a   1.000
_cell.length_b   1.000
_cell.length_c   1.000
_cell.angle_alpha   90.00
_cell.angle_beta   90.00
_cell.angle_gamma   90.00
#
_symmetry.space_group_name_H-M   'P 1'
#
loop_
_entity.id
_entity.type
_entity.pdbx_description
1 polymer ?
#
loop_
_entity_poly.entity_id
_entity_poly.type
_entity_poly.pdbx_seq_one_letter_code
_entity_poly.pdbx_strand_id
1 'polypeptide(L)'
;GGQGHGWMTHFHSVPQTGDAIVILTNSQRSWPFFGSLLAHWSNSANLPKPKMHRISNFELIVEIFCWISAILLIVSAFSIAKKYILHKGIVGPAGISLTWRQLQIIGALLIWGILIWSSLQPYLFISSILPGLTFYLAILMFLTGFLLFMNGLLALLPGKWRKD
;
A
#
# COMPACT_ATOMS: atom_id res chain seq x y z
N GLY A 1 9.85 -20.25 -16.01
CA GLY A 1 10.23 -18.83 -16.16
C GLY A 1 11.16 -18.43 -15.03
N GLY A 2 11.88 -17.33 -15.18
CA GLY A 2 12.81 -16.81 -14.18
C GLY A 2 12.66 -15.29 -13.99
N GLN A 3 13.09 -14.77 -12.85
CA GLN A 3 13.02 -13.35 -12.51
C GLN A 3 14.27 -12.93 -11.72
N GLY A 4 14.86 -11.77 -12.06
CA GLY A 4 15.97 -11.17 -11.31
C GLY A 4 16.81 -10.24 -12.18
N HIS A 5 17.74 -9.49 -11.60
CA HIS A 5 18.70 -8.62 -12.31
C HIS A 5 18.08 -7.73 -13.41
N GLY A 6 16.86 -7.26 -13.19
CA GLY A 6 16.15 -6.40 -14.15
C GLY A 6 15.46 -7.13 -15.30
N TRP A 7 15.39 -8.46 -15.34
CA TRP A 7 14.67 -9.20 -16.39
C TRP A 7 13.67 -10.20 -15.80
N MET A 8 12.69 -10.58 -16.63
CA MET A 8 11.69 -11.59 -16.30
C MET A 8 11.36 -12.42 -17.55
N THR A 9 11.19 -13.73 -17.36
CA THR A 9 10.84 -14.66 -18.44
C THR A 9 9.74 -15.60 -18.02
N HIS A 10 8.90 -16.00 -18.97
CA HIS A 10 7.84 -16.97 -18.76
C HIS A 10 7.67 -17.83 -19.99
N PHE A 11 7.48 -19.11 -19.75
CA PHE A 11 7.11 -20.08 -20.75
C PHE A 11 5.82 -20.73 -20.27
N HIS A 12 4.83 -20.77 -21.15
CA HIS A 12 3.56 -21.41 -20.92
C HIS A 12 3.25 -22.34 -22.09
N SER A 13 2.83 -23.57 -21.80
CA SER A 13 2.42 -24.54 -22.80
C SER A 13 1.12 -25.22 -22.39
N VAL A 14 0.31 -25.57 -23.39
CA VAL A 14 -0.90 -26.40 -23.26
C VAL A 14 -0.65 -27.70 -24.03
N PRO A 15 -0.17 -28.77 -23.37
CA PRO A 15 0.26 -30.00 -24.04
C PRO A 15 -0.83 -30.65 -24.89
N GLN A 16 -2.10 -30.52 -24.50
CA GLN A 16 -3.24 -31.13 -25.18
C GLN A 16 -3.46 -30.57 -26.59
N THR A 17 -3.15 -29.29 -26.81
CA THR A 17 -3.32 -28.61 -28.09
C THR A 17 -1.98 -28.35 -28.80
N GLY A 18 -0.86 -28.46 -28.08
CA GLY A 18 0.47 -28.14 -28.58
C GLY A 18 0.78 -26.64 -28.59
N ASP A 19 -0.15 -25.79 -28.13
CA ASP A 19 0.06 -24.34 -28.06
C ASP A 19 1.08 -23.96 -27.00
N ALA A 20 1.93 -22.98 -27.31
CA ALA A 20 2.88 -22.43 -26.36
C ALA A 20 3.17 -20.95 -26.62
N ILE A 21 3.59 -20.25 -25.58
CA ILE A 21 4.07 -18.88 -25.64
C ILE A 21 5.32 -18.69 -24.76
N VAL A 22 6.27 -17.93 -25.30
CA VAL A 22 7.48 -17.48 -24.58
C VAL A 22 7.41 -15.96 -24.46
N ILE A 23 7.55 -15.45 -23.24
CA ILE A 23 7.56 -14.03 -22.93
C ILE A 23 8.89 -13.68 -22.30
N LEU A 24 9.55 -12.66 -22.83
CA LEU A 24 10.83 -12.13 -22.35
C LEU A 24 10.67 -10.63 -22.13
N THR A 25 11.01 -10.13 -20.95
CA THR A 25 11.04 -8.69 -20.68
C THR A 25 12.35 -8.26 -20.02
N ASN A 26 12.79 -7.06 -20.36
CA ASN A 26 13.90 -6.35 -19.71
C ASN A 26 13.44 -5.59 -18.45
N SER A 27 12.41 -6.12 -17.77
CA SER A 27 11.95 -5.58 -16.50
C SER A 27 11.56 -6.72 -15.56
N GLN A 28 12.09 -6.69 -14.34
CA GLN A 28 11.69 -7.58 -13.25
C GLN A 28 10.39 -7.16 -12.55
N ARG A 29 9.64 -6.19 -13.11
CA ARG A 29 8.37 -5.65 -12.59
C ARG A 29 7.23 -5.83 -13.59
N SER A 30 7.22 -6.94 -14.31
CA SER A 30 6.30 -7.18 -15.43
C SER A 30 5.13 -8.10 -15.10
N TRP A 31 4.85 -8.42 -13.84
CA TRP A 31 3.77 -9.34 -13.48
C TRP A 31 2.39 -8.95 -14.06
N PRO A 32 1.94 -7.68 -13.98
CA PRO A 32 0.68 -7.26 -14.61
C PRO A 32 0.70 -7.43 -16.14
N PHE A 33 1.83 -7.12 -16.78
CA PHE A 33 2.01 -7.31 -18.23
C PHE A 33 1.85 -8.77 -18.64
N PHE A 34 2.51 -9.69 -17.93
CA PHE A 34 2.42 -11.13 -18.22
C PHE A 34 1.00 -11.64 -17.99
N GLY A 35 0.33 -11.22 -16.91
CA GLY A 35 -1.06 -11.58 -16.64
C GLY A 35 -2.01 -11.16 -17.76
N SER A 36 -1.89 -9.91 -18.23
CA SER A 36 -2.72 -9.37 -19.31
C SER A 36 -2.40 -10.00 -20.67
N LEU A 37 -1.11 -10.19 -21.00
CA LEU A 37 -0.68 -10.81 -22.26
C LEU A 37 -1.13 -12.27 -22.33
N LEU A 38 -0.98 -13.05 -21.25
CA LEU A 38 -1.46 -14.42 -21.18
C LEU A 38 -2.99 -14.50 -21.31
N ALA A 39 -3.74 -13.57 -20.70
CA ALA A 39 -5.19 -13.52 -20.87
C ALA A 39 -5.58 -13.29 -22.34
N HIS A 40 -4.92 -12.35 -23.03
CA HIS A 40 -5.18 -12.05 -24.43
C HIS A 40 -4.79 -13.20 -25.35
N TRP A 41 -3.60 -13.77 -25.16
CA TRP A 41 -3.15 -14.94 -25.92
C TRP A 41 -4.10 -16.12 -25.75
N SER A 42 -4.45 -16.49 -24.52
CA SER A 42 -5.38 -17.60 -24.26
C SER A 42 -6.75 -17.35 -24.89
N ASN A 43 -7.28 -16.12 -24.86
CA ASN A 43 -8.52 -15.80 -25.55
C ASN A 43 -8.40 -15.99 -27.08
N SER A 44 -7.30 -15.52 -27.68
CA SER A 44 -7.09 -15.66 -29.14
C SER A 44 -6.93 -17.11 -29.58
N ALA A 45 -6.39 -17.97 -28.71
CA ALA A 45 -6.21 -19.39 -28.96
C ALA A 45 -7.41 -20.25 -28.52
N ASN A 46 -8.52 -19.64 -28.04
CA ASN A 46 -9.67 -20.34 -27.44
C ASN A 46 -9.28 -21.29 -26.29
N LEU A 47 -8.28 -20.91 -25.49
CA LEU A 47 -7.76 -21.65 -24.35
C LEU A 47 -8.26 -21.08 -23.01
N PRO A 48 -8.31 -21.90 -21.95
CA PRO A 48 -8.57 -21.41 -20.60
C PRO A 48 -7.51 -20.40 -20.15
N LYS A 49 -7.94 -19.28 -19.54
CA LYS A 49 -7.03 -18.24 -19.03
C LYS A 49 -6.19 -18.77 -17.85
N PRO A 50 -4.85 -18.57 -17.87
CA PRO A 50 -4.00 -18.89 -16.72
C PRO A 50 -4.39 -18.06 -15.49
N LYS A 51 -4.21 -18.62 -14.28
CA LYS A 51 -4.49 -17.91 -13.01
C LYS A 51 -3.74 -16.57 -12.89
N MET A 52 -2.59 -16.44 -13.54
CA MET A 52 -1.74 -15.24 -13.54
C MET A 52 -2.47 -13.98 -14.04
N HIS A 53 -3.49 -14.12 -14.90
CA HIS A 53 -4.38 -13.04 -15.31
C HIS A 53 -4.99 -12.26 -14.11
N ARG A 54 -5.24 -12.93 -12.98
CA ARG A 54 -5.84 -12.30 -11.80
C ARG A 54 -4.97 -11.20 -11.19
N ILE A 55 -3.66 -11.19 -11.48
CA ILE A 55 -2.74 -10.17 -10.97
C ILE A 55 -3.10 -8.79 -11.51
N SER A 56 -3.54 -8.71 -12.77
CA SER A 56 -4.00 -7.44 -13.35
C SER A 56 -5.24 -6.90 -12.63
N ASN A 57 -6.14 -7.76 -12.13
CA ASN A 57 -7.30 -7.33 -11.35
C ASN A 57 -6.92 -6.90 -9.93
N PHE A 58 -5.83 -7.47 -9.37
CA PHE A 58 -5.37 -7.13 -8.03
C PHE A 58 -4.86 -5.69 -7.95
N GLU A 59 -4.23 -5.18 -9.02
CA GLU A 59 -3.78 -3.79 -9.10
C GLU A 59 -4.96 -2.80 -8.93
N LEU A 60 -6.08 -3.03 -9.62
CA LEU A 60 -7.28 -2.21 -9.48
C LEU A 60 -7.85 -2.22 -8.05
N ILE A 61 -7.88 -3.38 -7.40
CA ILE A 61 -8.37 -3.50 -6.01
C ILE A 61 -7.51 -2.66 -5.07
N VAL A 62 -6.18 -2.73 -5.22
CA VAL A 62 -5.25 -1.97 -4.39
C VAL A 62 -5.34 -0.48 -4.70
N GLU A 63 -5.58 -0.10 -5.95
CA GLU A 63 -5.79 1.30 -6.33
C GLU A 63 -7.02 1.88 -5.64
N ILE A 64 -8.15 1.18 -5.69
CA ILE A 64 -9.39 1.59 -4.98
C ILE A 64 -9.11 1.71 -3.47
N PHE A 65 -8.38 0.76 -2.90
CA PHE A 65 -7.99 0.82 -1.50
C PHE A 65 -7.12 2.05 -1.18
N CYS A 66 -6.17 2.42 -2.04
CA CYS A 66 -5.35 3.62 -1.91
C CYS A 66 -6.22 4.88 -1.90
N TRP A 67 -7.20 4.99 -2.80
CA TRP A 67 -8.13 6.12 -2.85
C TRP A 67 -8.98 6.23 -1.58
N ILE A 68 -9.56 5.12 -1.13
CA ILE A 68 -10.32 5.09 0.13
C ILE A 68 -9.44 5.50 1.31
N SER A 69 -8.22 4.96 1.40
CA SER A 69 -7.26 5.28 2.47
C SER A 69 -6.88 6.76 2.46
N ALA A 70 -6.67 7.34 1.27
CA ALA A 70 -6.38 8.76 1.11
C ALA A 70 -7.53 9.64 1.63
N ILE A 71 -8.78 9.30 1.25
CA ILE A 71 -9.98 10.02 1.72
C ILE A 71 -10.08 9.93 3.25
N LEU A 72 -9.91 8.75 3.83
CA LEU A 72 -9.95 8.55 5.28
C LEU A 72 -8.86 9.34 6.00
N LEU A 73 -7.65 9.42 5.44
CA LEU A 73 -6.57 10.26 5.97
C LEU A 73 -6.92 11.73 5.95
N ILE A 74 -7.47 12.23 4.84
CA ILE A 74 -7.92 13.62 4.71
C ILE A 74 -8.99 13.92 5.76
N VAL A 75 -10.05 13.11 5.85
CA VAL A 75 -11.12 13.26 6.84
C VAL A 75 -10.56 13.25 8.27
N SER A 76 -9.66 12.33 8.57
CA SER A 76 -9.02 12.22 9.89
C SER A 76 -8.21 13.48 10.20
N ALA A 77 -7.38 13.95 9.27
CA ALA A 77 -6.58 15.16 9.43
C ALA A 77 -7.45 16.40 9.65
N PHE A 78 -8.52 16.57 8.86
CA PHE A 78 -9.49 17.65 9.05
C PHE A 78 -10.19 17.58 10.40
N SER A 79 -10.59 16.38 10.85
CA SER A 79 -11.25 16.20 12.14
C SER A 79 -10.35 16.60 13.32
N ILE A 80 -9.06 16.27 13.21
CA ILE A 80 -8.01 16.63 14.17
C ILE A 80 -7.82 18.15 14.12
N ALA A 81 -7.55 18.73 12.96
CA ALA A 81 -7.35 20.18 12.79
C ALA A 81 -8.54 21.01 13.31
N LYS A 82 -9.78 20.61 13.00
CA LYS A 82 -10.99 21.27 13.49
C LYS A 82 -11.07 21.29 15.01
N LYS A 83 -10.70 20.19 15.68
CA LYS A 83 -10.64 20.12 17.16
C LYS A 83 -9.65 21.15 17.70
N TYR A 84 -8.47 21.29 17.09
CA TYR A 84 -7.46 22.26 17.54
C TYR A 84 -7.85 23.71 17.29
N ILE A 85 -8.37 24.03 16.10
CA ILE A 85 -8.68 25.42 15.71
C ILE A 85 -9.90 25.95 16.46
N LEU A 86 -10.96 25.16 16.59
CA LEU A 86 -12.23 25.63 17.19
C LEU A 86 -12.21 25.66 18.72
N HIS A 87 -11.49 24.74 19.39
CA HIS A 87 -11.58 24.62 20.85
C HIS A 87 -10.48 25.39 21.63
N LYS A 88 -9.71 26.28 20.96
CA LYS A 88 -8.68 27.17 21.57
C LYS A 88 -7.85 26.52 22.70
N GLY A 89 -7.47 25.27 22.54
CA GLY A 89 -6.72 24.54 23.55
C GLY A 89 -6.34 23.16 23.07
N ILE A 90 -5.21 22.68 23.57
CA ILE A 90 -4.79 21.29 23.45
C ILE A 90 -5.67 20.47 24.39
N VAL A 91 -6.96 20.38 24.07
CA VAL A 91 -7.82 19.39 24.68
C VAL A 91 -7.54 18.12 23.89
N GLY A 92 -6.46 17.42 24.28
CA GLY A 92 -6.31 16.03 23.89
C GLY A 92 -7.66 15.35 24.16
N PRO A 93 -8.19 14.51 23.24
CA PRO A 93 -9.54 13.98 23.35
C PRO A 93 -9.78 13.46 24.77
N ALA A 94 -10.63 14.18 25.52
CA ALA A 94 -10.93 13.86 26.90
C ALA A 94 -11.47 12.42 26.92
N GLY A 95 -10.81 11.53 27.66
CA GLY A 95 -11.18 10.11 27.75
C GLY A 95 -10.30 9.11 26.99
N ILE A 96 -9.27 9.52 26.24
CA ILE A 96 -8.30 8.55 25.68
C ILE A 96 -7.23 8.21 26.72
N SER A 97 -7.10 6.92 27.07
CA SER A 97 -6.13 6.39 28.02
C SER A 97 -4.67 6.62 27.59
N LEU A 98 -3.76 6.70 28.57
CA LEU A 98 -2.32 6.80 28.32
C LEU A 98 -1.79 5.62 27.47
N THR A 99 -2.32 4.41 27.72
CA THR A 99 -2.02 3.20 26.97
C THR A 99 -2.34 3.34 25.48
N TRP A 100 -3.51 3.88 25.12
CA TRP A 100 -3.88 4.04 23.71
C TRP A 100 -2.96 5.02 22.98
N ARG A 101 -2.45 6.04 23.67
CA ARG A 101 -1.52 7.02 23.12
C ARG A 101 -0.14 6.40 22.85
N GLN A 102 0.36 5.62 23.80
CA GLN A 102 1.60 4.88 23.62
C GLN A 102 1.50 3.91 22.45
N LEU A 103 0.37 3.21 22.29
CA LEU A 103 0.13 2.33 21.15
C LEU A 103 0.13 3.07 19.81
N GLN A 104 -0.42 4.29 19.74
CA GLN A 104 -0.37 5.11 18.51
C GLN A 104 1.05 5.51 18.15
N ILE A 105 1.86 5.94 19.12
CA ILE A 105 3.26 6.32 18.91
C ILE A 105 4.07 5.09 18.48
N ILE A 106 3.94 3.97 19.19
CA ILE A 106 4.61 2.71 18.85
C ILE A 106 4.20 2.27 17.45
N GLY A 107 2.90 2.31 17.13
CA GLY A 107 2.39 1.97 15.80
C GLY A 107 2.99 2.86 14.69
N ALA A 108 3.09 4.17 14.92
CA ALA A 108 3.73 5.09 13.98
C ALA A 108 5.20 4.76 13.74
N LEU A 109 5.96 4.51 14.82
CA LEU A 109 7.37 4.14 14.74
C LEU A 109 7.58 2.81 14.03
N LEU A 110 6.70 1.82 14.25
CA LEU A 110 6.74 0.55 13.53
C LEU A 110 6.48 0.74 12.04
N ILE A 111 5.47 1.53 11.66
CA ILE A 111 5.18 1.83 10.25
C ILE A 111 6.38 2.48 9.58
N TRP A 112 6.97 3.50 10.20
CA TRP A 112 8.15 4.16 9.65
C TRP A 112 9.38 3.26 9.62
N GLY A 113 9.58 2.42 10.65
CA GLY A 113 10.64 1.41 10.66
C GLY A 113 10.53 0.43 9.49
N ILE A 114 9.31 -0.04 9.20
CA ILE A 114 9.03 -0.90 8.04
C ILE A 114 9.31 -0.14 6.74
N LEU A 115 8.92 1.12 6.61
CA LEU A 115 9.18 1.92 5.41
C LEU A 115 10.69 2.17 5.19
N ILE A 116 11.43 2.48 6.26
CA ILE A 116 12.89 2.65 6.20
C ILE A 116 13.53 1.34 5.76
N TRP A 117 13.21 0.23 6.43
CA TRP A 117 13.73 -1.09 6.06
C TRP A 117 13.41 -1.44 4.61
N SER A 118 12.17 -1.17 4.18
CA SER A 118 11.70 -1.39 2.81
C SER A 118 12.49 -0.56 1.78
N SER A 119 12.79 0.70 2.09
CA SER A 119 13.56 1.59 1.20
C SER A 119 15.01 1.17 1.03
N LEU A 120 15.55 0.40 1.98
CA LEU A 120 16.91 -0.14 1.93
C LEU A 120 17.00 -1.46 1.19
N GLN A 121 15.87 -2.09 0.84
CA GLN A 121 15.89 -3.33 0.06
C GLN A 121 16.12 -3.03 -1.42
N PRO A 122 17.08 -3.70 -2.08
CA PRO A 122 17.30 -3.51 -3.52
C PRO A 122 16.11 -3.99 -4.36
N TYR A 123 15.29 -4.88 -3.78
CA TYR A 123 14.09 -5.40 -4.41
C TYR A 123 13.04 -5.76 -3.36
N LEU A 124 11.80 -5.34 -3.60
CA LEU A 124 10.64 -5.78 -2.87
C LEU A 124 9.66 -6.45 -3.82
N PHE A 125 9.15 -7.62 -3.45
CA PHE A 125 8.18 -8.34 -4.24
C PHE A 125 6.93 -7.52 -4.56
N ILE A 126 6.46 -6.71 -3.61
CA ILE A 126 5.31 -5.83 -3.79
C ILE A 126 5.54 -4.81 -4.91
N SER A 127 6.77 -4.32 -5.09
CA SER A 127 7.15 -3.39 -6.16
C SER A 127 7.15 -4.02 -7.56
N SER A 128 7.13 -5.35 -7.63
CA SER A 128 7.08 -6.10 -8.88
C SER A 128 5.65 -6.48 -9.28
N ILE A 129 4.79 -6.77 -8.29
CA ILE A 129 3.36 -6.99 -8.50
C ILE A 129 2.63 -5.68 -8.76
N LEU A 130 2.96 -4.63 -8.01
CA LEU A 130 2.27 -3.34 -8.00
C LEU A 130 3.23 -2.19 -8.34
N PRO A 131 3.86 -2.20 -9.53
CA PRO A 131 4.87 -1.22 -9.90
C PRO A 131 4.35 0.22 -9.88
N GLY A 132 3.09 0.45 -10.27
CA GLY A 132 2.47 1.77 -10.27
C GLY A 132 2.01 2.25 -8.89
N LEU A 133 1.69 1.33 -7.96
CA LEU A 133 1.04 1.69 -6.69
C LEU A 133 1.97 1.70 -5.48
N THR A 134 3.14 1.09 -5.58
CA THR A 134 4.06 0.95 -4.44
C THR A 134 4.48 2.30 -3.85
N PHE A 135 4.68 3.32 -4.70
CA PHE A 135 5.03 4.66 -4.24
C PHE A 135 3.88 5.33 -3.46
N TYR A 136 2.64 5.22 -3.97
CA TYR A 136 1.46 5.76 -3.29
C TYR A 136 1.19 5.07 -1.97
N LEU A 137 1.36 3.74 -1.90
CA LEU A 137 1.26 2.99 -0.65
C LEU A 137 2.28 3.48 0.39
N ALA A 138 3.53 3.74 -0.03
CA ALA A 138 4.56 4.27 0.87
C ALA A 138 4.17 5.66 1.42
N ILE A 139 3.64 6.55 0.58
CA ILE A 139 3.14 7.87 1.01
C ILE A 139 1.99 7.71 2.01
N LEU A 140 1.00 6.88 1.70
CA LEU A 140 -0.16 6.67 2.58
C LEU A 140 0.25 6.09 3.93
N MET A 141 1.16 5.12 3.94
CA MET A 141 1.72 4.57 5.17
C MET A 141 2.47 5.64 5.96
N PHE A 142 3.30 6.45 5.29
CA PHE A 142 4.04 7.53 5.94
C PHE A 142 3.11 8.56 6.59
N LEU A 143 2.10 9.03 5.86
CA LEU A 143 1.09 9.97 6.34
C LEU A 143 0.23 9.39 7.48
N THR A 144 -0.09 8.10 7.40
CA THR A 144 -0.77 7.38 8.49
C THR A 144 0.09 7.38 9.75
N GLY A 145 1.37 7.01 9.63
CA GLY A 145 2.32 7.07 10.74
C GLY A 145 2.42 8.48 11.32
N PHE A 146 2.53 9.50 10.47
CA PHE A 146 2.55 10.91 10.90
C PHE A 146 1.30 11.30 11.68
N LEU A 147 0.12 10.95 11.18
CA LEU A 147 -1.15 11.29 11.82
C LEU A 147 -1.31 10.57 13.17
N LEU A 148 -0.92 9.30 13.27
CA LEU A 148 -0.89 8.55 14.53
C LEU A 148 0.10 9.17 15.53
N PHE A 149 1.29 9.53 15.07
CA PHE A 149 2.32 10.14 15.90
C PHE A 149 1.89 11.50 16.44
N MET A 150 1.36 12.37 15.58
CA MET A 150 0.84 13.68 15.97
C MET A 150 -0.33 13.55 16.94
N ASN A 151 -1.27 12.64 16.69
CA ASN A 151 -2.40 12.43 17.58
C ASN A 151 -1.96 11.88 18.96
N GLY A 152 -0.96 10.99 18.99
CA GLY A 152 -0.35 10.51 20.23
C GLY A 152 0.39 11.61 21.00
N LEU A 153 1.18 12.43 20.32
CA LEU A 153 1.97 13.53 20.91
C LEU A 153 1.11 14.67 21.42
N LEU A 154 0.13 15.13 20.63
CA LEU A 154 -0.72 16.25 21.03
C LEU A 154 -1.52 15.93 22.29
N ALA A 155 -1.77 14.64 22.53
CA ALA A 155 -2.38 14.19 23.77
C ALA A 155 -1.43 14.33 24.99
N LEU A 156 -0.09 14.26 24.80
CA LEU A 156 0.90 14.41 25.88
C LEU A 156 1.14 15.85 26.33
N LEU A 157 0.77 16.83 25.50
CA LEU A 157 0.88 18.23 25.90
C LEU A 157 -0.13 18.51 27.04
N PRO A 158 0.27 19.23 28.10
CA PRO A 158 -0.61 19.52 29.22
C PRO A 158 -1.80 20.37 28.73
N GLY A 159 -2.95 19.74 28.56
CA GLY A 159 -4.21 20.45 28.32
C GLY A 159 -4.57 21.21 29.59
N LYS A 160 -4.86 22.51 29.47
CA LYS A 160 -5.57 23.23 30.52
C LYS A 160 -6.90 22.50 30.72
N TRP A 161 -7.02 21.80 31.85
CA TRP A 161 -8.30 21.28 32.31
C TRP A 161 -9.23 22.47 32.45
N ARG A 162 -10.19 22.59 31.53
CA ARG A 162 -11.29 23.52 31.70
C ARG A 162 -12.13 22.96 32.85
N LYS A 163 -11.87 23.48 34.05
CA LYS A 163 -12.73 23.32 35.21
C LYS A 163 -13.90 24.30 35.03
N ASP A 164 -14.91 23.88 34.27
CA ASP A 164 -16.23 24.47 34.35
C ASP A 164 -17.22 23.35 34.67
#